data_AF-A0A838V481-F1
#
_entry.id   AF-A0A838V481-F1
#
_cell.length_a   1.000
_cell.length_b   1.000
_cell.length_c   1.000
_cell.angle_alpha   90.00
_cell.angle_beta   90.00
_cell.angle_gamma   90.00
#
_symmetry.space_group_name_H-M   'P 1'
#
loop_
_entity.id
_entity.type
_entity.pdbx_description
1 polymer ?
#
loop_
_entity_poly.entity_id
_entity_poly.type
_entity_poly.pdbx_seq_one_letter_code
_entity_poly.pdbx_strand_id
1 'polypeptide(L)'
;MSRRALLLTAALLCLLGLALIGAPVAAAAGGNDVALNLGSLLRKYAGEIYGGLVALFALPFLFTRRFVELGTYFVAAIVVGWLVFSPDQVANAARAIGNQVLP
;
A
#
# COMPACT_ATOMS: atom_id res chain seq x y z
N MET A 1 7.65 15.29 18.04
CA MET A 1 6.54 14.32 18.26
C MET A 1 6.30 14.18 19.76
N SER A 2 5.05 14.32 20.22
CA SER A 2 4.72 14.12 21.64
C SER A 2 4.86 12.63 22.00
N ARG A 3 5.30 12.30 23.22
CA ARG A 3 5.48 10.90 23.68
C ARG A 3 4.23 10.03 23.46
N ARG A 4 3.04 10.65 23.49
CA ARG A 4 1.76 9.99 23.23
C ARG A 4 1.61 9.54 21.77
N ALA A 5 2.08 10.32 20.80
CA ALA A 5 2.06 9.95 19.39
C ALA A 5 2.99 8.76 19.09
N LEU A 6 4.12 8.68 19.79
CA LEU A 6 5.07 7.56 19.68
C LEU A 6 4.52 6.25 20.25
N LEU A 7 3.83 6.32 21.40
CA LEU A 7 3.21 5.15 22.02
C LEU A 7 2.03 4.62 21.19
N LEU A 8 1.22 5.51 20.61
CA LEU A 8 0.11 5.11 19.75
C LEU A 8 0.59 4.45 18.46
N THR A 9 1.66 4.97 17.83
CA THR A 9 2.24 4.35 16.64
C THR A 9 2.88 2.99 16.93
N ALA A 10 3.59 2.86 18.06
CA ALA A 10 4.14 1.58 18.48
C ALA A 10 3.04 0.53 18.77
N ALA A 11 1.94 0.93 19.42
CA ALA A 11 0.81 0.04 19.69
C ALA A 11 0.12 -0.43 18.40
N LEU A 12 -0.04 0.45 17.42
CA LEU A 12 -0.61 0.13 16.11
C LEU A 12 0.28 -0.85 15.33
N LEU A 13 1.60 -0.66 15.38
CA LEU A 13 2.57 -1.58 14.76
C LEU A 13 2.57 -2.96 15.42
N CYS A 14 2.46 -3.02 16.76
CA CYS A 14 2.35 -4.29 17.48
C CYS A 14 1.06 -5.05 17.14
N LEU A 15 -0.08 -4.36 17.08
CA LEU A 15 -1.36 -4.96 16.70
C LEU A 15 -1.35 -5.49 15.26
N LEU A 16 -0.74 -4.73 14.34
CA LEU A 16 -0.55 -5.16 12.96
C LEU A 16 0.34 -6.42 12.88
N GLY A 17 1.45 -6.45 13.63
CA GLY A 17 2.33 -7.61 13.71
C GLY A 17 1.63 -8.85 14.25
N LEU A 18 0.79 -8.70 15.29
CA LEU A 18 0.04 -9.80 15.88
C LEU A 18 -1.01 -10.38 14.92
N ALA A 19 -1.68 -9.52 14.14
CA ALA A 19 -2.65 -9.93 13.13
C ALA A 19 -2.00 -10.72 11.98
N LEU A 20 -0.77 -10.34 11.57
CA LEU A 20 -0.01 -11.06 10.55
C LEU A 20 0.45 -12.45 11.00
N ILE A 21 0.80 -12.62 12.28
CA ILE A 21 1.27 -13.90 12.84
C ILE A 21 0.11 -14.89 13.03
N GLY A 22 -1.11 -14.42 13.31
CA GLY A 22 -2.28 -15.27 13.55
C GLY A 22 -2.96 -15.82 12.29
N ALA A 23 -2.66 -15.27 11.11
CA ALA A 23 -3.30 -15.65 9.85
C ALA A 23 -2.99 -17.06 9.28
N PRO A 24 -1.85 -17.75 9.55
CA PRO A 24 -1.46 -18.93 8.76
C PRO A 24 -2.13 -20.24 9.23
N VAL A 25 -2.79 -20.27 10.39
CA VAL A 25 -3.30 -21.53 10.96
C VAL A 25 -4.67 -21.93 10.37
N ALA A 26 -5.50 -20.96 9.97
CA ALA A 26 -6.83 -21.22 9.42
C ALA A 26 -6.84 -21.48 7.89
N ALA A 27 -5.77 -21.09 7.18
CA ALA A 27 -5.68 -21.20 5.72
C ALA A 27 -5.21 -22.58 5.22
N ALA A 28 -4.76 -23.47 6.11
CA ALA A 28 -4.08 -24.71 5.75
C ALA A 28 -5.01 -25.88 5.33
N ALA A 29 -6.34 -25.76 5.50
CA ALA A 29 -7.27 -26.88 5.27
C ALA A 29 -7.81 -27.02 3.82
N GLY A 30 -7.55 -26.05 2.93
CA GLY A 30 -8.00 -26.05 1.51
C GLY A 30 -6.87 -25.72 0.52
N GLY A 31 -5.67 -26.22 0.82
CA GLY A 31 -4.37 -25.55 0.66
C GLY A 31 -3.92 -25.02 -0.71
N ASN A 32 -4.54 -25.32 -1.85
CA ASN A 32 -4.11 -24.77 -3.15
C ASN A 32 -5.06 -23.68 -3.68
N ASP A 33 -6.37 -23.97 -3.76
CA ASP A 33 -7.35 -23.03 -4.31
C ASP A 33 -7.68 -21.89 -3.33
N VAL A 34 -7.63 -22.17 -2.03
CA VAL A 34 -7.78 -21.15 -0.98
C VAL A 34 -6.56 -20.24 -0.96
N ALA A 35 -5.35 -20.78 -1.14
CA ALA A 35 -4.12 -20.00 -1.19
C ALA A 35 -4.03 -19.11 -2.44
N LEU A 36 -4.47 -19.60 -3.61
CA LEU A 36 -4.54 -18.81 -4.84
C LEU A 36 -5.57 -17.68 -4.75
N ASN A 37 -6.76 -17.94 -4.17
CA ASN A 37 -7.78 -16.92 -3.96
C ASN A 37 -7.36 -15.89 -2.89
N LEU A 38 -6.80 -16.34 -1.76
CA LEU A 38 -6.25 -15.44 -0.75
C LEU A 38 -5.10 -14.62 -1.32
N GLY A 39 -4.22 -15.23 -2.12
CA GLY A 39 -3.12 -14.53 -2.78
C GLY A 39 -3.61 -13.42 -3.71
N SER A 40 -4.65 -13.68 -4.51
CA SER A 40 -5.21 -12.65 -5.42
C SER A 40 -5.94 -11.54 -4.66
N LEU A 41 -6.70 -11.89 -3.61
CA LEU A 41 -7.39 -10.94 -2.73
C LEU A 41 -6.40 -10.06 -1.97
N LEU A 42 -5.43 -10.68 -1.29
CA LEU A 42 -4.37 -9.97 -0.56
C LEU A 42 -3.60 -9.04 -1.49
N ARG A 43 -3.32 -9.48 -2.72
CA ARG A 43 -2.61 -8.66 -3.71
C ARG A 43 -3.43 -7.46 -4.17
N LYS A 44 -4.74 -7.63 -4.40
CA LYS A 44 -5.65 -6.53 -4.72
C LYS A 44 -5.73 -5.52 -3.58
N TYR A 45 -5.99 -5.99 -2.36
CA TYR A 45 -6.06 -5.12 -1.18
C TYR A 45 -4.73 -4.43 -0.89
N ALA A 46 -3.60 -5.10 -1.10
CA ALA A 46 -2.29 -4.50 -0.94
C ALA A 46 -2.06 -3.33 -1.90
N GLY A 47 -2.54 -3.42 -3.16
CA GLY A 47 -2.48 -2.31 -4.12
C GLY A 47 -3.35 -1.12 -3.70
N GLU A 48 -4.58 -1.37 -3.26
CA GLU A 48 -5.50 -0.32 -2.77
C GLU A 48 -4.97 0.37 -1.51
N ILE A 49 -4.46 -0.41 -0.55
CA ILE A 49 -3.86 0.11 0.69
C ILE A 49 -2.59 0.91 0.37
N TYR A 50 -1.74 0.40 -0.54
CA TYR A 50 -0.52 1.11 -0.95
C TYR A 50 -0.85 2.44 -1.60
N GLY A 51 -1.76 2.46 -2.59
CA GLY A 51 -2.19 3.69 -3.25
C GLY A 51 -2.81 4.68 -2.26
N GLY A 52 -3.65 4.20 -1.33
CA GLY A 52 -4.24 5.02 -0.27
C GLY A 52 -3.20 5.63 0.66
N LEU A 53 -2.18 4.86 1.07
CA LEU A 53 -1.06 5.38 1.85
C LEU A 53 -0.28 6.43 1.05
N VAL A 54 0.02 6.15 -0.22
CA VAL A 54 0.75 7.09 -1.08
C VAL A 54 0.02 8.44 -1.13
N ALA A 55 -1.29 8.41 -1.35
CA ALA A 55 -2.14 9.59 -1.38
C ALA A 55 -2.19 10.32 -0.02
N LEU A 56 -2.33 9.58 1.09
CA LEU A 56 -2.39 10.16 2.44
C LEU A 56 -1.11 10.94 2.77
N PHE A 57 0.05 10.37 2.45
CA PHE A 57 1.35 11.00 2.67
C PHE A 57 1.66 12.12 1.65
N ALA A 58 0.96 12.17 0.51
CA ALA A 58 1.07 13.26 -0.45
C ALA A 58 0.35 14.55 -0.01
N LEU A 59 -0.73 14.44 0.77
CA LEU A 59 -1.57 15.59 1.18
C LEU A 59 -0.78 16.71 1.89
N PRO A 60 0.13 16.45 2.86
CA PRO A 60 0.88 17.51 3.53
C PRO A 60 1.76 18.34 2.59
N PHE A 61 2.35 17.71 1.57
CA PHE A 61 3.14 18.42 0.55
C PHE A 61 2.26 19.32 -0.31
N LEU A 62 1.04 18.87 -0.60
CA LEU A 62 0.05 19.64 -1.34
C LEU A 62 -0.42 20.86 -0.55
N PHE A 63 -0.74 20.69 0.74
CA PHE A 63 -1.11 21.79 1.65
C PHE A 63 0.00 22.83 1.82
N THR A 64 1.25 22.39 1.84
CA THR A 64 2.42 23.28 1.98
C THR A 64 2.92 23.85 0.64
N ARG A 65 2.25 23.54 -0.48
CA ARG A 65 2.64 23.92 -1.85
C ARG A 65 4.08 23.52 -2.22
N ARG A 66 4.61 22.45 -1.62
CA ARG A 66 5.96 21.93 -1.89
C ARG A 66 5.96 20.99 -3.10
N PHE A 67 5.65 21.53 -4.28
CA PHE A 67 5.41 20.73 -5.49
C PHE A 67 6.62 19.92 -5.97
N VAL A 68 7.84 20.44 -5.80
CA VAL A 68 9.07 19.72 -6.18
C VAL A 68 9.23 18.45 -5.35
N GLU A 69 9.03 18.55 -4.04
CA GLU A 69 9.18 17.40 -3.14
C GLU A 69 8.03 16.42 -3.25
N LEU A 70 6.82 16.91 -3.51
CA LEU A 70 5.69 16.08 -3.90
C LEU A 70 6.01 15.24 -5.13
N GLY A 71 6.61 15.86 -6.16
CA GLY A 71 7.07 15.16 -7.36
C GLY A 71 8.10 14.09 -7.04
N THR A 72 9.13 14.42 -6.27
CA THR A 72 10.16 13.46 -5.84
C THR A 72 9.58 12.30 -5.03
N TYR A 73 8.63 12.60 -4.14
CA TYR A 73 7.91 11.61 -3.37
C TYR A 73 7.11 10.66 -4.27
N PHE A 74 6.38 11.17 -5.26
CA PHE A 74 5.65 10.33 -6.21
C PHE A 74 6.57 9.46 -7.05
N VAL A 75 7.71 9.98 -7.52
CA VAL A 75 8.71 9.17 -8.24
C VAL A 75 9.22 8.05 -7.37
N ALA A 76 9.58 8.32 -6.11
CA ALA A 76 10.00 7.31 -5.16
C ALA A 76 8.88 6.27 -4.90
N ALA A 77 7.64 6.70 -4.74
CA ALA A 77 6.50 5.82 -4.56
C ALA A 77 6.25 4.93 -5.78
N ILE A 78 6.40 5.44 -7.00
CA ILE A 78 6.28 4.62 -8.21
C ILE A 78 7.38 3.56 -8.28
N VAL A 79 8.63 3.93 -7.97
CA VAL A 79 9.76 2.99 -7.96
C VAL A 79 9.58 1.90 -6.89
N VAL A 80 9.15 2.29 -5.69
CA VAL A 80 8.86 1.33 -4.61
C VAL A 80 7.67 0.45 -4.96
N GLY A 81 6.60 1.03 -5.51
CA GLY A 81 5.43 0.31 -5.99
C GLY A 81 5.80 -0.73 -7.05
N TRP A 82 6.71 -0.39 -7.96
CA TRP A 82 7.23 -1.32 -8.97
C TRP A 82 8.01 -2.47 -8.33
N LEU A 83 8.88 -2.16 -7.36
CA LEU A 83 9.68 -3.17 -6.66
C LEU A 83 8.80 -4.15 -5.86
N VAL A 84 7.74 -3.65 -5.22
CA VAL A 84 6.85 -4.43 -4.34
C VAL A 84 5.78 -5.18 -5.13
N PHE A 85 5.20 -4.54 -6.14
CA PHE A 85 4.15 -5.09 -6.98
C PHE A 85 4.72 -5.23 -8.39
N SER A 86 5.14 -6.45 -8.74
CA SER A 86 5.63 -6.87 -10.07
C SER A 86 5.28 -5.90 -11.23
N PRO A 87 6.25 -5.54 -12.11
CA PRO A 87 6.17 -4.44 -13.09
C PRO A 87 4.82 -4.25 -13.79
N ASP A 88 4.20 -5.36 -14.19
CA ASP A 88 2.95 -5.37 -14.96
C ASP A 88 1.77 -4.70 -14.21
N GLN A 89 1.76 -4.74 -12.87
CA GLN A 89 0.68 -4.16 -12.08
C GLN A 89 0.76 -2.65 -11.97
N VAL A 90 1.96 -2.09 -11.83
CA VAL A 90 2.13 -0.63 -11.83
C VAL A 90 1.80 -0.07 -13.20
N ALA A 91 2.20 -0.77 -14.28
CA ALA A 91 1.82 -0.40 -15.64
C ALA A 91 0.30 -0.43 -15.86
N ASN A 92 -0.40 -1.45 -15.35
CA ASN A 92 -1.85 -1.55 -15.48
C ASN A 92 -2.59 -0.50 -14.64
N ALA A 93 -2.13 -0.21 -13.42
CA ALA A 93 -2.72 0.84 -12.58
C ALA A 93 -2.50 2.24 -13.18
N ALA A 94 -1.29 2.52 -13.67
CA ALA A 94 -0.99 3.78 -14.35
C ALA A 94 -1.83 3.96 -15.64
N ARG A 95 -2.02 2.89 -16.42
CA ARG A 95 -2.92 2.90 -17.60
C ARG A 95 -4.38 3.11 -17.22
N ALA A 96 -4.84 2.49 -16.14
CA ALA A 96 -6.21 2.67 -15.65
C ALA A 96 -6.47 4.12 -15.22
N ILE A 97 -5.54 4.73 -14.49
CA ILE A 97 -5.62 6.15 -14.10
C ILE A 97 -5.54 7.05 -15.34
N GLY A 98 -4.64 6.74 -16.29
CA GLY A 98 -4.49 7.48 -17.55
C GLY A 98 -5.78 7.51 -18.36
N ASN A 99 -6.41 6.36 -18.59
CA ASN A 99 -7.67 6.25 -19.34
C ASN A 99 -8.87 6.89 -18.62
N GLN A 100 -8.78 7.09 -17.31
CA GLN A 100 -9.84 7.72 -16.52
C GLN A 100 -9.72 9.25 -16.48
N VAL A 101 -8.53 9.79 -16.74
CA VAL A 101 -8.22 11.23 -16.71
C VAL A 101 -8.12 11.83 -18.12
N LEU A 102 -7.64 11.04 -19.08
CA LEU A 102 -7.52 11.43 -20.49
C LEU A 102 -8.42 10.49 -21.31
N PRO A 103 -9.56 10.98 -21.85
CA PRO A 103 -10.40 10.19 -22.75
C PRO A 103 -9.68 9.89 -24.08
#